data_AF-A0AA37VAB2-F1
#
_entry.id   AF-A0AA37VAB2-F1
#
_cell.length_a   1.000
_cell.length_b   1.000
_cell.length_c   1.000
_cell.angle_alpha   90.00
_cell.angle_beta   90.00
_cell.angle_gamma   90.00
#
_symmetry.space_group_name_H-M   'P 1'
#
loop_
_entity.id
_entity.type
_entity.pdbx_description
1 polymer ?
#
loop_
_entity_poly.entity_id
_entity_poly.type
_entity_poly.pdbx_seq_one_letter_code
_entity_poly.pdbx_strand_id
1 'polypeptide(L)'
;MIKDLQQEKSLRKEIDEIQKEMVDFEQIDVDKISKKLKATVTTGDYAKIEKAIKNYMADNLNTMLTISEALNDEVIPNALTAENYQNDGPDFVKTRKILKNTQDKLSASKETMIILSKDDTVMSYLKNVDDSYYIDLYKEMVGEESSVDDIKKNIDDIVNLIQSQQNVLEFLSENKNMWNVQNGKIQFDDDILLNQYNQLLLAVQ
;
A
#
# COMPACT_ATOMS: atom_id res chain seq x y z
N MET A 1 -25.21 -1.50 33.86
CA MET A 1 -24.30 -2.60 34.25
C MET A 1 -24.51 -3.87 33.40
N ILE A 2 -25.57 -4.67 33.54
CA ILE A 2 -25.75 -5.92 32.73
C ILE A 2 -25.85 -5.60 31.22
N LYS A 3 -26.61 -4.57 30.85
CA LYS A 3 -26.75 -4.13 29.45
C LYS A 3 -25.42 -3.63 28.86
N ASP A 4 -24.62 -2.93 29.64
CA ASP A 4 -23.34 -2.36 29.19
C ASP A 4 -22.31 -3.48 28.97
N LEU A 5 -22.23 -4.45 29.89
CA LEU A 5 -21.39 -5.65 29.74
C LEU A 5 -21.76 -6.47 28.49
N GLN A 6 -23.05 -6.54 28.14
CA GLN A 6 -23.50 -7.22 26.93
C GLN A 6 -23.11 -6.47 25.65
N GLN A 7 -23.16 -5.13 25.67
CA GLN A 7 -22.73 -4.32 24.53
C GLN A 7 -21.22 -4.39 24.32
N GLU A 8 -20.43 -4.27 25.38
CA GLU A 8 -18.97 -4.42 25.29
C GLU A 8 -18.58 -5.79 24.72
N LYS A 9 -19.20 -6.87 25.23
CA LYS A 9 -18.95 -8.23 24.73
C LYS A 9 -19.31 -8.37 23.24
N SER A 10 -20.39 -7.74 22.81
CA SER A 10 -20.82 -7.78 21.40
C SER A 10 -19.86 -7.01 20.51
N LEU A 11 -19.40 -5.83 20.97
CA LEU A 11 -18.40 -5.03 20.28
C LEU A 11 -17.08 -5.79 20.15
N ARG A 12 -16.53 -6.31 21.25
CA ARG A 12 -15.28 -7.10 21.25
C ARG A 12 -15.35 -8.25 20.25
N LYS A 13 -16.43 -9.03 20.30
CA LYS A 13 -16.63 -10.15 19.37
C LYS A 13 -16.62 -9.69 17.92
N GLU A 14 -17.31 -8.60 17.60
CA GLU A 14 -17.38 -8.07 16.24
C GLU A 14 -16.01 -7.57 15.75
N ILE A 15 -15.26 -6.84 16.59
CA ILE A 15 -13.92 -6.36 16.25
C ILE A 15 -12.93 -7.53 16.09
N ASP A 16 -12.95 -8.50 17.00
CA ASP A 16 -12.11 -9.71 16.92
C ASP A 16 -12.36 -10.50 15.63
N GLU A 17 -13.63 -10.62 15.21
CA GLU A 17 -13.99 -11.28 13.95
C GLU A 17 -13.44 -10.51 12.75
N ILE A 18 -13.54 -9.17 12.73
CA ILE A 18 -12.98 -8.36 11.63
C ILE A 18 -11.46 -8.50 11.59
N GLN A 19 -10.78 -8.36 12.74
CA GLN A 19 -9.32 -8.45 12.82
C GLN A 19 -8.81 -9.82 12.35
N LYS A 20 -9.46 -10.92 12.76
CA LYS A 20 -9.08 -12.28 12.31
C LYS A 20 -9.18 -12.45 10.81
N GLU A 21 -10.19 -11.89 10.18
CA GLU A 21 -10.37 -11.96 8.72
C GLU A 21 -9.36 -11.07 7.97
N MET A 22 -8.78 -10.06 8.63
CA MET A 22 -7.74 -9.20 8.07
C MET A 22 -6.31 -9.77 8.18
N VAL A 23 -6.08 -10.84 8.97
CA VAL A 23 -4.74 -11.41 9.17
C VAL A 23 -4.19 -12.04 7.89
N ASP A 24 -5.03 -12.74 7.13
CA ASP A 24 -4.65 -13.33 5.84
C ASP A 24 -5.11 -12.43 4.70
N PHE A 25 -4.32 -11.38 4.44
CA PHE A 25 -4.68 -10.36 3.45
C PHE A 25 -4.77 -10.92 2.02
N GLU A 26 -4.10 -12.03 1.70
CA GLU A 26 -4.15 -12.64 0.37
C GLU A 26 -5.50 -13.32 0.09
N GLN A 27 -6.18 -13.80 1.14
CA GLN A 27 -7.47 -14.50 1.04
C GLN A 27 -8.65 -13.68 1.57
N ILE A 28 -8.45 -12.38 1.77
CA ILE A 28 -9.41 -11.51 2.41
C ILE A 28 -10.73 -11.40 1.62
N ASP A 29 -11.85 -11.66 2.27
CA ASP A 29 -13.18 -11.37 1.73
C ASP A 29 -13.54 -9.90 2.00
N VAL A 30 -13.08 -9.03 1.10
CA VAL A 30 -13.27 -7.57 1.18
C VAL A 30 -14.74 -7.20 1.31
N ASP A 31 -15.65 -7.91 0.63
CA ASP A 31 -17.08 -7.62 0.66
C ASP A 31 -17.68 -7.94 2.03
N LYS A 32 -17.32 -9.08 2.61
CA LYS A 32 -17.76 -9.49 3.95
C LYS A 32 -17.26 -8.52 5.02
N ILE A 33 -15.98 -8.15 4.97
CA ILE A 33 -15.39 -7.20 5.92
C ILE A 33 -16.01 -5.82 5.77
N SER A 34 -16.14 -5.33 4.54
CA SER A 34 -16.77 -4.02 4.25
C SER A 34 -18.20 -3.95 4.79
N LYS A 35 -18.97 -5.05 4.71
CA LYS A 35 -20.32 -5.12 5.31
C LYS A 35 -20.27 -5.01 6.83
N LYS A 36 -19.35 -5.73 7.50
CA LYS A 36 -19.17 -5.66 8.96
C LYS A 36 -18.73 -4.27 9.42
N LEU A 37 -17.78 -3.65 8.73
CA LEU A 37 -17.31 -2.29 9.03
C LEU A 37 -18.41 -1.22 8.90
N LYS A 38 -19.40 -1.42 8.03
CA LYS A 38 -20.54 -0.51 7.87
C LYS A 38 -21.69 -0.76 8.85
N ALA A 39 -21.80 -1.98 9.37
CA ALA A 39 -22.85 -2.34 10.32
C ALA A 39 -22.53 -1.82 11.74
N THR A 40 -23.58 -1.60 12.55
CA THR A 40 -23.45 -1.26 13.97
C THR A 40 -24.19 -2.32 14.80
N VAL A 41 -23.51 -2.95 15.76
CA VAL A 41 -24.08 -4.00 16.64
C VAL A 41 -24.39 -3.50 18.05
N THR A 42 -23.98 -2.28 18.38
CA THR A 42 -24.21 -1.63 19.68
C THR A 42 -25.12 -0.40 19.59
N THR A 43 -25.43 0.21 20.74
CA THR A 43 -26.28 1.41 20.87
C THR A 43 -25.66 2.43 21.84
N GLY A 44 -26.17 3.68 21.83
CA GLY A 44 -25.68 4.72 22.76
C GLY A 44 -24.21 5.07 22.52
N ASP A 45 -23.44 5.26 23.60
CA ASP A 45 -22.01 5.61 23.50
C ASP A 45 -21.17 4.47 22.93
N TYR A 46 -21.53 3.20 23.17
CA TYR A 46 -20.90 2.06 22.50
C TYR A 46 -21.02 2.16 20.98
N ALA A 47 -22.14 2.64 20.44
CA ALA A 47 -22.31 2.82 19.00
C ALA A 47 -21.41 3.94 18.44
N LYS A 48 -21.07 4.94 19.26
CA LYS A 48 -20.11 5.98 18.86
C LYS A 48 -18.69 5.39 18.78
N ILE A 49 -18.30 4.62 19.80
CA ILE A 49 -17.00 3.94 19.86
C ILE A 49 -16.87 2.90 18.76
N GLU A 50 -17.89 2.06 18.54
CA GLU A 50 -17.90 1.07 17.46
C GLU A 50 -17.67 1.73 16.10
N LYS A 51 -18.35 2.84 15.82
CA LYS A 51 -18.16 3.59 14.56
C LYS A 51 -16.75 4.17 14.46
N ALA A 52 -16.21 4.70 15.55
CA ALA A 52 -14.83 5.21 15.55
C ALA A 52 -13.82 4.11 15.22
N ILE A 53 -13.92 2.93 15.87
CA ILE A 53 -13.06 1.77 15.62
C ILE A 53 -13.21 1.30 14.18
N LYS A 54 -14.44 1.08 13.72
CA LYS A 54 -14.69 0.55 12.37
C LYS A 54 -14.28 1.51 11.26
N ASN A 55 -14.44 2.83 11.46
CA ASN A 55 -13.93 3.81 10.51
C ASN A 55 -12.40 3.79 10.42
N TYR A 56 -11.71 3.71 11.57
CA TYR A 56 -10.26 3.59 11.60
C TYR A 56 -9.77 2.29 10.91
N MET A 57 -10.44 1.15 11.18
CA MET A 57 -10.14 -0.12 10.52
C MET A 57 -10.42 -0.07 9.00
N ALA A 58 -11.47 0.64 8.58
CA ALA A 58 -11.81 0.79 7.17
C ALA A 58 -10.74 1.59 6.41
N ASP A 59 -10.22 2.67 6.99
CA ASP A 59 -9.18 3.47 6.35
C ASP A 59 -7.84 2.71 6.25
N ASN A 60 -7.50 1.93 7.27
CA ASN A 60 -6.36 1.00 7.21
C ASN A 60 -6.55 -0.07 6.12
N LEU A 61 -7.72 -0.71 6.05
CA LEU A 61 -8.03 -1.69 5.00
C LEU A 61 -7.93 -1.09 3.60
N ASN A 62 -8.52 0.09 3.38
CA ASN A 62 -8.47 0.78 2.09
C ASN A 62 -7.03 1.11 1.67
N THR A 63 -6.18 1.49 2.64
CA THR A 63 -4.76 1.74 2.41
C THR A 63 -4.04 0.46 1.95
N MET A 64 -4.27 -0.66 2.64
CA MET A 64 -3.68 -1.96 2.27
C MET A 64 -4.18 -2.46 0.91
N LEU A 65 -5.47 -2.26 0.59
CA LEU A 65 -6.02 -2.60 -0.73
C LEU A 65 -5.36 -1.78 -1.84
N THR A 66 -5.16 -0.47 -1.61
CA THR A 66 -4.49 0.41 -2.57
C THR A 66 -3.04 -0.05 -2.84
N ILE A 67 -2.33 -0.50 -1.79
CA ILE A 67 -0.99 -1.07 -1.93
C ILE A 67 -1.04 -2.36 -2.76
N SER A 68 -1.92 -3.30 -2.42
CA SER A 68 -2.07 -4.57 -3.13
C SER A 68 -2.40 -4.37 -4.61
N GLU A 69 -3.34 -3.48 -4.92
CA GLU A 69 -3.69 -3.12 -6.30
C GLU A 69 -2.52 -2.50 -7.07
N ALA A 70 -1.68 -1.68 -6.41
CA ALA A 70 -0.50 -1.08 -7.03
C ALA A 70 0.61 -2.12 -7.31
N LEU A 71 0.70 -3.16 -6.48
CA LEU A 71 1.70 -4.23 -6.61
C LEU A 71 1.26 -5.36 -7.56
N ASN A 72 -0.04 -5.50 -7.80
CA ASN A 72 -0.60 -6.47 -8.74
C ASN A 72 -0.46 -6.03 -10.21
N ASP A 73 0.70 -5.48 -10.57
CA ASP A 73 1.02 -5.01 -11.91
C ASP A 73 2.24 -5.76 -12.47
N GLU A 74 2.03 -6.47 -13.58
CA GLU A 74 3.09 -7.24 -14.26
C GLU A 74 4.17 -6.35 -14.89
N VAL A 75 3.97 -5.02 -14.96
CA VAL A 75 4.95 -4.10 -15.54
C VAL A 75 6.19 -3.96 -14.67
N ILE A 76 6.09 -4.04 -13.34
CA ILE A 76 7.26 -3.90 -12.44
C ILE A 76 8.33 -4.97 -12.74
N PRO A 77 8.03 -6.29 -12.72
CA PRO A 77 9.03 -7.31 -13.02
C PRO A 77 9.48 -7.30 -14.48
N ASN A 78 8.66 -6.78 -15.40
CA ASN A 78 8.91 -6.86 -16.85
C ASN A 78 9.46 -5.57 -17.48
N ALA A 79 9.60 -4.49 -16.71
CA ALA A 79 9.97 -3.16 -17.22
C ALA A 79 11.27 -3.15 -18.05
N LEU A 80 12.26 -3.96 -17.66
CA LEU A 80 13.57 -4.01 -18.30
C LEU A 80 13.78 -5.26 -19.19
N THR A 81 12.69 -5.84 -19.70
CA THR A 81 12.73 -7.00 -20.58
C THR A 81 12.78 -6.60 -22.05
N ALA A 82 13.37 -7.45 -22.89
CA ALA A 82 13.34 -7.26 -24.34
C ALA A 82 11.93 -7.24 -24.92
N GLU A 83 11.01 -8.00 -24.33
CA GLU A 83 9.60 -7.98 -24.70
C GLU A 83 8.99 -6.59 -24.47
N ASN A 84 9.20 -5.99 -23.29
CA ASN A 84 8.75 -4.62 -23.03
C ASN A 84 9.38 -3.62 -24.01
N TYR A 85 10.67 -3.75 -24.31
CA TYR A 85 11.36 -2.85 -25.23
C TYR A 85 10.79 -2.88 -26.64
N GLN A 86 10.35 -4.06 -27.10
CA GLN A 86 9.72 -4.23 -28.40
C GLN A 86 8.26 -3.75 -28.41
N ASN A 87 7.52 -3.97 -27.31
CA ASN A 87 6.09 -3.69 -27.23
C ASN A 87 5.75 -2.21 -26.97
N ASP A 88 6.51 -1.53 -26.11
CA ASP A 88 6.28 -0.10 -25.79
C ASP A 88 7.12 0.85 -26.64
N GLY A 89 8.12 0.30 -27.35
CA GLY A 89 9.01 1.04 -28.23
C GLY A 89 10.04 1.89 -27.47
N PRO A 90 10.91 2.61 -28.21
CA PRO A 90 12.12 3.23 -27.66
C PRO A 90 11.87 4.40 -26.72
N ASP A 91 10.65 4.94 -26.67
CA ASP A 91 10.28 6.06 -25.79
C ASP A 91 9.62 5.59 -24.48
N PHE A 92 9.28 4.30 -24.38
CA PHE A 92 8.73 3.64 -23.18
C PHE A 92 7.56 4.40 -22.52
N VAL A 93 6.70 5.02 -23.34
CA VAL A 93 5.68 5.97 -22.86
C VAL A 93 4.69 5.29 -21.91
N LYS A 94 4.25 4.06 -22.21
CA LYS A 94 3.27 3.35 -21.37
C LYS A 94 3.93 2.84 -20.10
N THR A 95 5.08 2.19 -20.22
CA THR A 95 5.81 1.59 -19.10
C THR A 95 6.26 2.65 -18.11
N ARG A 96 6.84 3.77 -18.56
CA ARG A 96 7.19 4.89 -17.67
C ARG A 96 5.96 5.47 -16.96
N LYS A 97 4.82 5.59 -17.65
CA LYS A 97 3.59 6.08 -17.04
C LYS A 97 3.06 5.15 -15.96
N ILE A 98 3.03 3.83 -16.22
CA ILE A 98 2.56 2.83 -15.26
C ILE A 98 3.47 2.80 -14.03
N LEU A 99 4.79 2.68 -14.25
CA LEU A 99 5.78 2.72 -13.18
C LEU A 99 5.65 3.99 -12.32
N LYS A 100 5.48 5.17 -12.94
CA LYS A 100 5.30 6.42 -12.20
C LYS A 100 4.02 6.42 -11.37
N ASN A 101 2.89 5.99 -11.95
CA ASN A 101 1.63 5.89 -11.21
C ASN A 101 1.73 4.93 -10.02
N THR A 102 2.40 3.78 -10.20
CA THR A 102 2.64 2.82 -9.11
C THR A 102 3.51 3.44 -8.02
N GLN A 103 4.60 4.10 -8.39
CA GLN A 103 5.47 4.82 -7.45
C GLN A 103 4.66 5.83 -6.61
N ASP A 104 3.86 6.67 -7.28
CA ASP A 104 3.05 7.70 -6.62
C ASP A 104 1.99 7.10 -5.67
N LYS A 105 1.31 6.02 -6.09
CA LYS A 105 0.34 5.31 -5.25
C LYS A 105 0.98 4.69 -4.01
N LEU A 106 2.14 4.05 -4.16
CA LEU A 106 2.86 3.44 -3.05
C LEU A 106 3.36 4.48 -2.05
N SER A 107 3.96 5.58 -2.53
CA SER A 107 4.40 6.68 -1.67
C SER A 107 3.25 7.36 -0.94
N ALA A 108 2.12 7.61 -1.61
CA ALA A 108 0.93 8.19 -0.99
C ALA A 108 0.31 7.24 0.06
N SER A 109 0.29 5.94 -0.21
CA SER A 109 -0.20 4.93 0.73
C SER A 109 0.69 4.85 1.96
N LYS A 110 2.02 4.88 1.78
CA LYS A 110 2.98 4.95 2.90
C LYS A 110 2.75 6.19 3.77
N GLU A 111 2.57 7.37 3.17
CA GLU A 111 2.27 8.58 3.94
C GLU A 111 0.93 8.46 4.68
N THR A 112 -0.07 7.85 4.05
CA THR A 112 -1.36 7.56 4.70
C THR A 112 -1.19 6.65 5.91
N MET A 113 -0.37 5.59 5.80
CA MET A 113 -0.04 4.71 6.92
C MET A 113 0.65 5.51 8.04
N ILE A 114 1.62 6.38 7.73
CA ILE A 114 2.28 7.25 8.72
C ILE A 114 1.27 8.18 9.41
N ILE A 115 0.33 8.73 8.66
CA ILE A 115 -0.70 9.62 9.23
C ILE A 115 -1.65 8.85 10.12
N LEU A 116 -2.16 7.69 9.68
CA LEU A 116 -3.08 6.85 10.43
C LEU A 116 -2.47 6.32 11.73
N SER A 117 -1.15 6.18 11.78
CA SER A 117 -0.44 5.64 12.93
C SER A 117 -0.21 6.68 14.04
N LYS A 118 -0.27 7.98 13.71
CA LYS A 118 -0.13 9.07 14.71
C LYS A 118 -1.28 9.06 15.73
N ASP A 119 -0.94 9.17 17.01
CA ASP A 119 -1.89 9.28 18.13
C ASP A 119 -3.00 10.31 17.88
N ASP A 120 -2.65 11.51 17.42
CA ASP A 120 -3.63 12.57 17.13
C ASP A 120 -4.65 12.13 16.07
N THR A 121 -4.21 11.41 15.04
CA THR A 121 -5.08 10.90 13.97
C THR A 121 -5.97 9.80 14.51
N VAL A 122 -5.41 8.82 15.22
CA VAL A 122 -6.17 7.73 15.88
C VAL A 122 -7.26 8.34 16.75
N MET A 123 -6.90 9.26 17.64
CA MET A 123 -7.86 9.91 18.54
C MET A 123 -8.89 10.77 17.79
N SER A 124 -8.59 11.29 16.60
CA SER A 124 -9.54 12.11 15.81
C SER A 124 -10.80 11.36 15.35
N TYR A 125 -10.76 10.02 15.31
CA TYR A 125 -11.94 9.19 15.02
C TYR A 125 -12.95 9.20 16.16
N LEU A 126 -12.49 9.46 17.39
CA LEU A 126 -13.35 9.57 18.57
C LEU A 126 -14.02 10.95 18.61
N LYS A 127 -15.28 11.02 18.21
CA LYS A 127 -16.06 12.28 18.23
C LYS A 127 -17.14 12.24 19.30
N ASN A 128 -17.23 13.30 20.10
CA ASN A 128 -18.31 13.52 21.08
C ASN A 128 -18.43 12.38 22.13
N VAL A 129 -17.28 11.92 22.63
CA VAL A 129 -17.15 10.99 23.76
C VAL A 129 -16.11 11.56 24.72
N ASP A 130 -16.56 11.95 25.92
CA ASP A 130 -15.70 12.57 26.95
C ASP A 130 -15.46 11.64 28.15
N ASP A 131 -16.13 10.49 28.19
CA ASP A 131 -16.03 9.52 29.28
C ASP A 131 -14.78 8.67 29.11
N SER A 132 -13.92 8.67 30.14
CA SER A 132 -12.62 8.02 30.14
C SER A 132 -12.68 6.52 29.89
N TYR A 133 -13.72 5.84 30.37
CA TYR A 133 -13.85 4.39 30.16
C TYR A 133 -14.02 4.04 28.68
N TYR A 134 -14.81 4.83 27.94
CA TYR A 134 -15.00 4.61 26.51
C TYR A 134 -13.77 5.00 25.68
N ILE A 135 -13.03 6.02 26.12
CA ILE A 135 -11.75 6.41 25.51
C ILE A 135 -10.72 5.28 25.67
N ASP A 136 -10.62 4.69 26.87
CA ASP A 136 -9.68 3.60 27.15
C ASP A 136 -10.08 2.34 26.38
N LEU A 137 -11.38 2.01 26.34
CA LEU A 137 -11.90 0.88 25.56
C LEU A 137 -11.59 1.03 24.07
N TYR A 138 -11.72 2.25 23.52
CA TYR A 138 -11.36 2.52 22.14
C TYR A 138 -9.88 2.24 21.88
N LYS A 139 -8.98 2.81 22.70
CA LYS A 139 -7.53 2.63 22.58
C LYS A 139 -7.14 1.16 22.65
N GLU A 140 -7.75 0.43 23.58
CA GLU A 140 -7.54 -1.02 23.72
C GLU A 140 -7.92 -1.77 22.43
N MET A 141 -9.06 -1.44 21.82
CA MET A 141 -9.59 -2.15 20.65
C MET A 141 -8.91 -1.79 19.33
N VAL A 142 -8.42 -0.56 19.17
CA VAL A 142 -7.60 -0.20 18.00
C VAL A 142 -6.20 -0.81 18.08
N GLY A 143 -5.73 -1.13 19.29
CA GLY A 143 -4.44 -1.77 19.54
C GLY A 143 -3.25 -0.81 19.46
N GLU A 144 -2.07 -1.31 19.84
CA GLU A 144 -0.81 -0.60 19.66
C GLU A 144 -0.25 -0.83 18.25
N GLU A 145 0.44 0.18 17.70
CA GLU A 145 1.19 0.06 16.45
C GLU A 145 2.16 -1.13 16.51
N SER A 146 1.84 -2.21 15.81
CA SER A 146 2.81 -3.27 15.57
C SER A 146 2.66 -3.82 14.17
N SER A 147 3.80 -3.88 13.44
CA SER A 147 4.04 -4.32 12.04
C SER A 147 4.00 -3.30 10.89
N VAL A 148 3.77 -2.00 11.15
CA VAL A 148 3.72 -1.00 10.06
C VAL A 148 5.11 -0.70 9.45
N ASP A 149 6.17 -0.78 10.25
CA ASP A 149 7.52 -0.40 9.81
C ASP A 149 8.12 -1.32 8.74
N ASP A 150 7.85 -2.62 8.82
CA ASP A 150 8.29 -3.57 7.79
C ASP A 150 7.59 -3.31 6.46
N ILE A 151 6.29 -2.99 6.49
CA ILE A 151 5.53 -2.64 5.28
C ILE A 151 6.07 -1.34 4.68
N LYS A 152 6.31 -0.31 5.51
CA LYS A 152 6.88 0.98 5.07
C LYS A 152 8.24 0.77 4.38
N LYS A 153 9.09 -0.09 4.95
CA LYS A 153 10.41 -0.41 4.37
C LYS A 153 10.27 -1.15 3.03
N ASN A 154 9.41 -2.17 2.96
CA ASN A 154 9.18 -2.89 1.71
C ASN A 154 8.65 -1.97 0.60
N ILE A 155 7.79 -1.00 0.95
CA ILE A 155 7.35 0.04 0.02
C ILE A 155 8.54 0.87 -0.49
N ASP A 156 9.45 1.30 0.40
CA ASP A 156 10.64 2.06 -0.01
C ASP A 156 11.53 1.26 -0.97
N ASP A 157 11.74 -0.03 -0.69
CA ASP A 157 12.54 -0.90 -1.54
C ASP A 157 11.95 -1.01 -2.95
N ILE A 158 10.61 -1.14 -3.06
CA ILE A 158 9.91 -1.20 -4.35
C ILE A 158 9.91 0.17 -5.06
N VAL A 159 9.70 1.27 -4.33
CA VAL A 159 9.77 2.63 -4.89
C VAL A 159 11.16 2.94 -5.45
N ASN A 160 12.21 2.50 -4.76
CA ASN A 160 13.60 2.62 -5.20
C ASN A 160 13.89 1.75 -6.42
N LEU A 161 13.41 0.50 -6.43
CA LEU A 161 13.49 -0.38 -7.60
C LEU A 161 12.86 0.29 -8.83
N ILE A 162 11.62 0.80 -8.70
CA ILE A 162 10.92 1.50 -9.78
C ILE A 162 11.71 2.72 -10.24
N GLN A 163 12.30 3.49 -9.32
CA GLN A 163 13.12 4.65 -9.67
C GLN A 163 14.36 4.24 -10.47
N SER A 164 15.05 3.17 -10.08
CA SER A 164 16.19 2.64 -10.82
C SER A 164 15.78 2.16 -12.22
N GLN A 165 14.63 1.49 -12.36
CA GLN A 165 14.09 1.10 -13.66
C GLN A 165 13.77 2.32 -14.55
N GLN A 166 13.16 3.37 -13.99
CA GLN A 166 12.89 4.62 -14.72
C GLN A 166 14.16 5.27 -15.24
N ASN A 167 15.22 5.31 -14.44
CA ASN A 167 16.51 5.87 -14.85
C ASN A 167 17.11 5.10 -16.04
N VAL A 168 16.98 3.77 -16.06
CA VAL A 168 17.40 2.93 -17.19
C VAL A 168 16.58 3.25 -18.45
N LEU A 169 15.25 3.31 -18.33
CA LEU A 169 14.35 3.60 -19.46
C LEU A 169 14.56 5.01 -20.02
N GLU A 170 14.83 5.99 -19.16
CA GLU A 170 15.17 7.35 -19.57
C GLU A 170 16.48 7.38 -20.36
N PHE A 171 17.54 6.75 -19.86
CA PHE A 171 18.81 6.63 -20.58
C PHE A 171 18.64 5.97 -21.96
N LEU A 172 17.85 4.89 -22.04
CA LEU A 172 17.55 4.24 -23.32
C LEU A 172 16.77 5.16 -24.26
N SER A 173 15.78 5.90 -23.76
CA SER A 173 14.98 6.82 -24.59
C SER A 173 15.81 7.99 -25.15
N GLU A 174 16.70 8.57 -24.33
CA GLU A 174 17.62 9.63 -24.75
C GLU A 174 18.60 9.16 -25.82
N ASN A 175 18.98 7.88 -25.79
CA ASN A 175 19.96 7.27 -26.69
C ASN A 175 19.32 6.33 -27.73
N LYS A 176 18.03 6.49 -28.05
CA LYS A 176 17.24 5.53 -28.85
C LYS A 176 17.77 5.16 -30.24
N ASN A 177 18.64 5.97 -30.83
CA ASN A 177 19.26 5.68 -32.12
C ASN A 177 20.61 4.97 -32.00
N MET A 178 21.10 4.78 -30.76
CA MET A 178 22.43 4.23 -30.44
C MET A 178 22.37 2.80 -29.91
N TRP A 179 21.17 2.23 -29.79
CA TRP A 179 20.98 0.85 -29.39
C TRP A 179 19.93 0.13 -30.23
N ASN A 180 20.01 -1.19 -30.20
CA ASN A 180 18.98 -2.09 -30.74
C ASN A 180 18.84 -3.33 -29.85
N VAL A 181 17.78 -4.10 -30.08
CA VAL A 181 17.57 -5.39 -29.40
C VAL A 181 18.09 -6.51 -30.29
N GLN A 182 19.11 -7.23 -29.84
CA GLN A 182 19.62 -8.44 -30.49
C GLN A 182 19.65 -9.60 -29.51
N ASN A 183 19.12 -10.75 -29.91
CA ASN A 183 19.04 -11.96 -29.07
C ASN A 183 18.44 -11.70 -27.68
N GLY A 184 17.40 -10.87 -27.63
CA GLY A 184 16.71 -10.51 -26.38
C GLY A 184 17.52 -9.61 -25.43
N LYS A 185 18.57 -8.93 -25.92
CA LYS A 185 19.40 -8.02 -25.14
C LYS A 185 19.59 -6.69 -25.85
N ILE A 186 19.72 -5.62 -25.07
CA ILE A 186 20.16 -4.32 -25.57
C ILE A 186 21.63 -4.43 -25.99
N GLN A 187 21.93 -3.96 -27.20
CA GLN A 187 23.28 -3.79 -27.72
C GLN A 187 23.49 -2.32 -28.06
N PHE A 188 24.66 -1.80 -27.71
CA PHE A 188 25.13 -0.48 -28.11
C PHE A 188 26.34 -0.64 -29.04
N ASP A 189 26.44 0.25 -30.03
CA ASP A 189 27.64 0.33 -30.88
C ASP A 189 28.76 1.17 -30.22
N ASP A 190 28.43 1.91 -29.16
CA ASP A 190 29.33 2.79 -28.41
C ASP A 190 29.64 2.19 -27.02
N ASP A 191 30.93 1.94 -26.76
CA ASP A 191 31.41 1.35 -25.50
C ASP A 191 31.16 2.24 -24.26
N ILE A 192 31.13 3.57 -24.43
CA ILE A 192 30.86 4.51 -23.34
C ILE A 192 29.39 4.39 -22.93
N LEU A 193 28.48 4.38 -23.91
CA LEU A 193 27.05 4.21 -23.64
C LEU A 193 26.74 2.82 -23.05
N LEU A 194 27.40 1.77 -23.54
CA LEU A 194 27.28 0.43 -22.97
C LEU A 194 27.70 0.40 -21.50
N ASN A 195 28.82 1.03 -21.16
CA ASN A 195 29.31 1.11 -19.78
C ASN A 195 28.34 1.88 -18.89
N GLN A 196 27.80 3.01 -19.34
CA GLN A 196 26.80 3.79 -18.59
C GLN A 196 25.52 2.98 -18.35
N TYR A 197 25.00 2.31 -19.37
CA TYR A 197 23.84 1.40 -19.24
C TYR A 197 24.09 0.31 -18.20
N ASN A 198 25.24 -0.36 -18.26
CA ASN A 198 25.60 -1.40 -17.31
C ASN A 198 25.70 -0.89 -15.87
N GLN A 199 26.19 0.35 -15.66
CA GLN A 199 26.19 0.97 -14.33
C GLN A 199 24.79 1.22 -13.80
N LEU A 200 23.85 1.66 -14.66
CA LEU A 200 22.46 1.84 -14.27
C LEU A 200 21.79 0.51 -13.89
N LEU A 201 22.10 -0.58 -14.61
CA LEU A 201 21.57 -1.91 -14.28
C LEU A 201 22.04 -2.45 -12.93
N LEU A 202 23.24 -2.06 -12.46
CA LEU A 202 23.71 -2.45 -11.12
C LEU A 202 22.87 -1.81 -10.00
N ALA A 203 22.25 -0.66 -10.25
CA ALA A 203 21.38 0.03 -9.29
C ALA A 203 19.95 -0.56 -9.23
N VAL A 204 19.61 -1.50 -10.13
CA VAL A 204 18.34 -2.22 -10.17
C VAL A 204 18.40 -3.53 -9.37
N GLN A 205 19.61 -3.98 -9.00
CA GLN A 205 19.87 -5.25 -8.29
C GLN A 205 19.70 -5.15 -6.78
#